data_AF-A0A0F7M5B5-F1
#
_entry.id   AF-A0A0F7M5B5-F1
#
_cell.length_a   1.000
_cell.length_b   1.000
_cell.length_c   1.000
_cell.angle_alpha   90.00
_cell.angle_beta   90.00
_cell.angle_gamma   90.00
#
_symmetry.space_group_name_H-M   'P 1'
#
loop_
_entity.id
_entity.type
_entity.pdbx_description
1 polymer ?
#
loop_
_entity_poly.entity_id
_entity_poly.type
_entity_poly.pdbx_seq_one_letter_code
_entity_poly.pdbx_strand_id
1 'polypeptide(L)'
;MKFAYSAAAAILATSLSLTAFAGNQDCDKPDQPKIPEGDSASEKELIATQKVVKEYVAAGQAYLECNDAKREKLLESYNTTVDEMKETSDTFNKSVQAFKSAN
;
A
#
# COMPACT_ATOMS: atom_id res chain seq x y z
N MET A 1 3.31 0.34 -57.80
CA MET A 1 3.27 -1.14 -57.76
C MET A 1 3.78 -1.53 -56.37
N LYS A 2 2.90 -1.63 -55.37
CA LYS A 2 2.26 -2.88 -54.91
C LYS A 2 3.28 -3.79 -54.22
N PHE A 3 3.65 -3.43 -52.99
CA PHE A 3 4.31 -4.38 -52.08
C PHE A 3 3.21 -5.22 -51.45
N ALA A 4 3.20 -6.48 -51.87
CA ALA A 4 2.25 -7.50 -51.50
C ALA A 4 2.35 -7.80 -50.00
N TYR A 5 1.19 -7.85 -49.36
CA TYR A 5 0.99 -8.46 -48.06
C TYR A 5 1.15 -9.97 -48.22
N SER A 6 2.27 -10.52 -47.76
CA SER A 6 2.46 -11.97 -47.65
C SER A 6 2.18 -12.39 -46.21
N ALA A 7 1.19 -13.26 -46.07
CA ALA A 7 0.73 -13.84 -44.83
C ALA A 7 1.87 -14.51 -44.05
N ALA A 8 2.16 -13.98 -42.86
CA ALA A 8 2.74 -14.75 -41.77
C ALA A 8 1.74 -14.66 -40.62
N ALA A 9 1.22 -15.82 -40.21
CA ALA A 9 0.25 -15.96 -39.15
C ALA A 9 0.73 -15.25 -37.87
N ALA A 10 0.08 -14.13 -37.53
CA ALA A 10 0.24 -13.48 -36.24
C ALA A 10 -0.51 -14.33 -35.21
N ILE A 11 0.22 -15.23 -34.55
CA ILE A 11 -0.25 -15.87 -33.32
C ILE A 11 -0.37 -14.75 -32.29
N LEU A 12 -1.60 -14.30 -32.07
CA LEU A 12 -1.93 -13.34 -31.03
C LEU A 12 -1.78 -14.07 -29.69
N ALA A 13 -0.55 -14.16 -29.19
CA ALA A 13 -0.30 -14.55 -27.82
C ALA A 13 -0.80 -13.40 -26.95
N THR A 14 -2.09 -13.46 -26.58
CA THR A 14 -2.67 -12.62 -25.53
C THR A 14 -1.92 -12.96 -24.24
N SER A 15 -0.88 -12.19 -23.95
CA SER A 15 -0.27 -12.15 -22.63
C SER A 15 -1.37 -11.76 -21.66
N LEU A 16 -1.80 -12.73 -20.85
CA LEU A 16 -2.67 -12.50 -19.71
C LEU A 16 -1.86 -11.65 -18.73
N SER A 17 -1.94 -10.33 -18.88
CA SER A 17 -1.45 -9.38 -17.90
C SER A 17 -2.25 -9.62 -16.62
N LEU A 18 -1.65 -10.37 -15.69
CA LEU A 18 -2.05 -10.38 -14.29
C LEU A 18 -1.82 -8.96 -13.76
N THR A 19 -2.78 -8.07 -13.99
CA THR A 19 -2.88 -6.84 -13.21
C THR A 19 -3.17 -7.30 -11.79
N ALA A 20 -2.12 -7.37 -10.98
CA ALA A 20 -2.27 -7.49 -9.54
C ALA A 20 -3.25 -6.39 -9.13
N PHE A 21 -4.42 -6.78 -8.64
CA PHE A 21 -5.30 -5.88 -7.94
C PHE A 21 -4.50 -5.34 -6.76
N ALA A 22 -3.91 -4.16 -6.93
CA ALA A 22 -3.62 -3.29 -5.81
C ALA A 22 -4.99 -2.79 -5.32
N GLY A 23 -5.77 -3.69 -4.70
CA GLY A 23 -6.89 -3.27 -3.90
C GLY A 23 -6.32 -2.30 -2.88
N ASN A 24 -6.92 -1.12 -2.76
CA ASN A 24 -6.77 -0.31 -1.56
C ASN A 24 -7.23 -1.20 -0.41
N GLN A 25 -6.28 -1.91 0.21
CA GLN A 25 -6.49 -2.62 1.45
C GLN A 25 -6.58 -1.51 2.48
N ASP A 26 -7.75 -0.93 2.67
CA ASP A 26 -8.02 -0.23 3.91
C ASP A 26 -7.72 -1.24 5.02
N CYS A 27 -6.74 -0.90 5.87
CA CYS A 27 -6.27 -1.83 6.88
C CYS A 27 -7.38 -1.83 7.92
N ASP A 28 -8.32 -2.76 7.82
CA ASP A 28 -9.47 -2.78 8.71
C ASP A 28 -9.04 -3.32 10.07
N LYS A 29 -9.25 -2.51 11.10
CA LYS A 29 -8.97 -2.92 12.47
C LYS A 29 -10.01 -3.96 12.90
N PRO A 30 -9.60 -5.15 13.39
CA PRO A 30 -10.57 -6.12 13.87
C PRO A 30 -11.27 -5.63 15.14
N ASP A 31 -12.54 -6.00 15.28
CA ASP A 31 -13.30 -5.75 16.50
C ASP A 31 -12.78 -6.61 17.64
N GLN A 32 -12.60 -5.98 18.80
CA GLN A 32 -12.17 -6.68 20.00
C GLN A 32 -13.27 -7.65 20.45
N PRO A 33 -12.97 -8.95 20.64
CA PRO A 33 -13.97 -9.90 21.09
C PRO A 33 -14.29 -9.69 22.57
N LYS A 34 -15.52 -10.02 22.95
CA LYS A 34 -15.90 -10.12 24.37
C LYS A 34 -15.32 -11.40 24.95
N ILE A 35 -14.70 -11.28 26.12
CA ILE A 35 -14.19 -12.43 26.89
C ILE A 35 -15.17 -12.66 28.04
N PRO A 36 -15.67 -13.89 28.26
CA PRO A 36 -16.56 -14.17 29.38
C PRO A 36 -15.78 -14.15 30.70
N GLU A 37 -16.45 -13.76 31.79
CA GLU A 37 -15.86 -13.70 33.12
C GLU A 37 -15.52 -15.10 33.62
N GLY A 38 -14.26 -15.31 34.00
CA GLY A 38 -13.74 -16.66 34.26
C GLY A 38 -14.36 -17.39 35.46
N ASP A 39 -15.00 -16.66 36.37
CA ASP A 39 -15.67 -17.21 37.56
C ASP A 39 -17.12 -17.69 37.29
N SER A 40 -17.70 -17.28 36.16
CA SER A 40 -19.09 -17.58 35.78
C SER A 40 -19.20 -18.27 34.42
N ALA A 41 -18.12 -18.32 33.64
CA ALA A 41 -18.05 -19.02 32.37
C ALA A 41 -17.95 -20.54 32.55
N SER A 42 -18.64 -21.28 31.68
CA SER A 42 -18.43 -22.72 31.51
C SER A 42 -17.14 -23.01 30.76
N GLU A 43 -16.57 -24.20 30.97
CA GLU A 43 -15.40 -24.69 30.22
C GLU A 43 -15.65 -24.65 28.70
N LYS A 44 -16.87 -25.01 28.26
CA LYS A 44 -17.26 -24.96 26.85
C LYS A 44 -17.23 -23.52 26.30
N GLU A 45 -17.67 -22.53 27.07
CA GLU A 45 -17.61 -21.12 26.67
C GLU A 45 -16.17 -20.61 26.58
N LEU A 46 -15.31 -21.01 27.51
CA LEU A 46 -13.89 -20.65 27.48
C LEU A 46 -13.16 -21.28 26.28
N ILE A 47 -13.43 -22.55 25.97
CA ILE A 47 -12.88 -23.23 24.78
C ILE A 47 -13.37 -22.56 23.49
N ALA A 48 -14.65 -22.21 23.41
CA ALA A 48 -15.21 -21.50 22.26
C ALA A 48 -14.57 -20.11 22.10
N THR A 49 -14.40 -19.39 23.22
CA THR A 49 -13.76 -18.06 23.24
C THR A 49 -12.30 -18.13 22.81
N GLN A 50 -11.58 -19.22 23.13
CA GLN A 50 -10.18 -19.40 22.71
C GLN A 50 -10.00 -19.28 21.19
N LYS A 51 -10.92 -19.85 20.40
CA LYS A 51 -10.89 -19.75 18.94
C LYS A 51 -11.05 -18.29 18.49
N VAL A 52 -12.02 -17.58 19.05
CA VAL A 52 -12.29 -16.17 18.72
C VAL A 52 -11.09 -15.28 19.06
N VAL A 53 -10.43 -15.51 20.20
CA VAL A 53 -9.20 -14.78 20.58
C VAL A 53 -8.07 -15.03 19.59
N LYS A 54 -7.87 -16.27 19.16
CA LYS A 54 -6.85 -16.61 18.14
C LYS A 54 -7.12 -15.90 16.82
N GLU A 55 -8.37 -15.88 16.39
CA GLU A 55 -8.80 -15.17 15.17
C GLU A 55 -8.57 -13.66 15.29
N TYR A 56 -8.91 -13.05 16.43
CA TYR A 56 -8.64 -11.64 16.71
C TYR A 56 -7.14 -11.30 16.68
N VAL A 57 -6.29 -12.13 17.30
CA VAL A 57 -4.84 -11.93 17.30
C VAL A 57 -4.27 -12.00 15.89
N ALA A 58 -4.67 -13.01 15.09
CA ALA A 58 -4.22 -13.15 13.71
C ALA A 58 -4.68 -11.97 12.84
N ALA A 59 -5.94 -11.56 12.96
CA ALA A 59 -6.45 -10.38 12.26
C ALA A 59 -5.73 -9.08 12.69
N GLY A 60 -5.39 -8.97 13.98
CA GLY A 60 -4.64 -7.84 14.52
C GLY A 60 -3.22 -7.77 13.97
N GLN A 61 -2.53 -8.91 13.81
CA GLN A 61 -1.22 -8.96 13.17
C GLN A 61 -1.29 -8.52 11.70
N ALA A 62 -2.25 -9.04 10.94
CA ALA A 62 -2.46 -8.64 9.55
C ALA A 62 -2.75 -7.13 9.42
N TYR A 63 -3.55 -6.57 10.34
CA TYR A 63 -3.80 -5.13 10.41
C TYR A 63 -2.52 -4.31 10.62
N LEU A 64 -1.66 -4.74 11.56
CA LEU A 64 -0.40 -4.05 11.85
C LEU A 64 0.57 -4.15 10.66
N GLU A 65 0.73 -5.32 10.06
CA GLU A 65 1.58 -5.51 8.87
C GLU A 65 1.13 -4.63 7.69
N CYS A 66 -0.19 -4.53 7.47
CA CYS A 66 -0.78 -3.65 6.46
C CYS A 66 -0.43 -2.17 6.73
N ASN A 67 -0.57 -1.72 7.97
CA ASN A 67 -0.23 -0.35 8.36
C ASN A 67 1.26 -0.07 8.19
N ASP A 68 2.12 -1.02 8.53
CA ASP A 68 3.57 -0.87 8.44
C ASP A 68 4.00 -0.67 6.98
N ALA A 69 3.45 -1.46 6.06
CA ALA A 69 3.68 -1.28 4.62
C ALA A 69 3.18 0.08 4.11
N LYS A 70 2.05 0.59 4.63
CA LYS A 70 1.56 1.94 4.29
C LYS A 70 2.48 3.02 4.83
N ARG A 71 2.96 2.89 6.07
CA ARG A 71 3.87 3.85 6.71
C ARG A 71 5.19 3.95 5.96
N GLU A 72 5.77 2.83 5.53
CA GLU A 72 7.00 2.82 4.74
C GLU A 72 6.85 3.62 3.44
N LYS A 73 5.77 3.36 2.68
CA LYS A 73 5.46 4.11 1.46
C LYS A 73 5.22 5.60 1.72
N LEU A 74 4.56 5.93 2.83
CA LEU A 74 4.32 7.31 3.22
C LEU A 74 5.63 8.04 3.58
N LEU A 75 6.54 7.37 4.27
CA LEU A 75 7.86 7.94 4.60
C LEU A 75 8.70 8.18 3.34
N GLU A 76 8.68 7.25 2.40
CA GLU A 76 9.34 7.43 1.11
C GLU A 76 8.77 8.63 0.36
N SER A 77 7.44 8.67 0.19
CA SER A 77 6.76 9.79 -0.46
C SER A 77 7.04 11.12 0.23
N TYR A 78 7.07 11.15 1.56
CA TYR A 78 7.38 12.35 2.34
C TYR A 78 8.80 12.86 2.03
N ASN A 79 9.79 11.97 2.08
CA ASN A 79 11.19 12.34 1.83
C ASN A 79 11.37 12.85 0.39
N THR A 80 10.82 12.14 -0.60
CA THR A 80 10.87 12.58 -2.01
C THR A 80 10.25 13.97 -2.18
N THR A 81 9.07 14.22 -1.60
CA THR A 81 8.43 15.54 -1.69
C THR A 81 9.26 16.64 -1.04
N VAL A 82 9.88 16.37 0.12
CA VAL A 82 10.76 17.34 0.79
C VAL A 82 11.98 17.67 -0.07
N ASP A 83 12.59 16.67 -0.72
CA ASP A 83 13.73 16.87 -1.62
C ASP A 83 13.34 17.70 -2.85
N GLU A 84 12.20 17.42 -3.47
CA GLU A 84 11.66 18.19 -4.60
C GLU A 84 11.37 19.65 -4.21
N MET A 85 10.81 19.89 -3.01
CA MET A 85 10.58 21.23 -2.49
C MET A 85 11.89 22.01 -2.31
N LYS A 86 12.92 21.32 -1.80
CA LYS A 86 14.25 21.91 -1.63
C LYS A 86 14.88 22.25 -2.98
N GLU A 87 14.87 21.32 -3.93
CA GLU A 87 15.43 21.53 -5.27
C GLU A 87 14.74 22.69 -5.98
N THR A 88 13.42 22.76 -5.91
CA THR A 88 12.62 23.84 -6.49
C THR A 88 13.00 25.19 -5.87
N SER A 89 13.15 25.24 -4.55
CA SER A 89 13.54 26.46 -3.84
C SER A 89 14.96 26.90 -4.21
N ASP A 90 15.91 25.97 -4.25
CA ASP A 90 17.29 26.25 -4.63
C ASP A 90 17.38 26.75 -6.09
N THR A 91 16.56 26.19 -6.98
CA THR A 91 16.46 26.62 -8.38
C THR A 91 15.91 28.03 -8.50
N PHE A 92 14.81 28.34 -7.81
CA PHE A 92 14.25 29.70 -7.80
C PHE A 92 15.24 30.72 -7.23
N ASN A 93 15.93 30.39 -6.13
CA ASN A 93 16.94 31.26 -5.53
C ASN A 93 18.08 31.59 -6.50
N LYS A 94 18.56 30.59 -7.27
CA LYS A 94 19.57 30.82 -8.33
C LYS A 94 19.04 31.76 -9.42
N SER A 95 17.79 31.59 -9.85
CA SER A 95 17.16 32.50 -10.83
C SER A 95 17.07 33.93 -10.32
N VAL A 96 16.68 34.13 -9.05
CA VAL A 96 16.64 35.45 -8.41
C VAL A 96 18.04 36.07 -8.34
N GLN A 97 19.06 35.29 -7.98
CA GLN A 97 20.44 35.78 -7.95
C GLN A 97 20.92 36.20 -9.35
N ALA A 98 20.68 35.37 -10.37
CA ALA A 98 21.03 35.69 -11.75
C ALA A 98 20.33 36.97 -12.24
N PHE A 99 19.05 37.15 -11.92
CA PHE A 99 18.32 38.38 -12.23
C PHE A 99 18.94 39.62 -11.57
N LYS A 100 19.27 39.53 -10.27
CA LYS A 100 19.93 40.61 -9.52
C LYS A 100 21.32 40.95 -10.03
N SER A 101 22.02 40.01 -10.66
CA SER A 101 23.33 40.26 -11.26
C SER A 101 23.23 40.89 -12.65
N ALA A 102 22.09 40.74 -13.34
CA ALA A 102 21.87 41.21 -14.70
C ALA A 102 21.15 42.57 -14.80
N ASN A 103 20.51 43.03 -13.72
CA ASN A 103 19.75 44.27 -13.63
C ASN A 103 20.17 45.07 -12.40
#